data_AF-A0A392VAA3-F1
#
_entry.id   AF-A0A392VAA3-F1
#
_cell.length_a   1.000
_cell.length_b   1.000
_cell.length_c   1.000
_cell.angle_alpha   90.00
_cell.angle_beta   90.00
_cell.angle_gamma   90.00
#
_symmetry.space_group_name_H-M   'P 1'
#
loop_
_entity.id
_entity.type
_entity.pdbx_description
1 polymer ?
#
loop_
_entity_poly.entity_id
_entity_poly.type
_entity_poly.pdbx_seq_one_letter_code
_entity_poly.pdbx_strand_id
1 'polypeptide(L)' 'MSPEELAGLRKLQAYVDCFVPACCVDRAGNHIFDAKGNERVEKRVINTKELLGCKNIA' A
#
# COMPACT_ATOMS: atom_id res chain seq x y z
N MET A 1 -16.50 7.07 16.89
CA MET A 1 -16.24 7.23 15.45
C MET A 1 -17.55 7.46 14.74
N SER A 2 -17.59 8.44 13.83
CA SER A 2 -18.74 8.66 12.97
C SER A 2 -18.88 7.50 11.95
N PRO A 3 -20.07 7.30 11.35
CA PRO A 3 -20.24 6.33 10.27
C PRO A 3 -19.28 6.56 9.10
N GLU A 4 -18.93 7.81 8.80
CA GLU A 4 -17.99 8.17 7.75
C GLU A 4 -16.54 7.77 8.10
N GLU A 5 -16.11 8.00 9.33
CA GLU A 5 -14.80 7.56 9.82
C GLU A 5 -14.67 6.03 9.78
N LEU A 6 -15.72 5.30 10.18
CA LEU A 6 -15.76 3.84 10.11
C LEU A 6 -15.70 3.32 8.67
N ALA A 7 -16.38 3.99 7.74
CA ALA A 7 -16.32 3.66 6.32
C ALA A 7 -14.92 3.87 5.74
N GLY A 8 -14.26 4.98 6.09
CA GLY A 8 -12.86 5.23 5.73
C GLY A 8 -11.91 4.17 6.28
N LEU A 9 -12.06 3.81 7.56
CA LEU A 9 -11.23 2.78 8.20
C LEU A 9 -11.37 1.42 7.49
N ARG A 10 -12.59 1.02 7.13
CA ARG A 10 -12.81 -0.25 6.40
C ARG A 10 -12.15 -0.26 5.02
N LYS A 11 -12.19 0.86 4.28
CA LYS A 11 -11.49 0.98 3.00
C LYS A 11 -9.98 0.84 3.17
N LEU A 12 -9.42 1.47 4.21
CA LEU A 12 -7.99 1.35 4.51
C LEU A 12 -7.61 -0.09 4.87
N GLN A 13 -8.41 -0.75 5.71
CA GLN A 13 -8.17 -2.13 6.09
C GLN A 13 -8.19 -3.05 4.86
N ALA A 14 -9.22 -2.96 4.02
CA ALA A 14 -9.30 -3.75 2.80
C ALA A 14 -8.12 -3.50 1.84
N TYR A 15 -7.62 -2.26 1.76
CA TYR A 15 -6.43 -1.95 0.98
C TYR A 15 -5.17 -2.61 1.54
N VAL A 16 -4.96 -2.52 2.87
CA VAL A 16 -3.81 -3.11 3.56
C VAL A 16 -3.83 -4.64 3.44
N ASP A 17 -5.00 -5.26 3.60
CA ASP A 17 -5.15 -6.72 3.50
C ASP A 17 -4.78 -7.26 2.12
N CYS A 18 -4.96 -6.46 1.06
CA CYS A 18 -4.58 -6.82 -0.31
C CYS A 18 -3.25 -6.19 -0.76
N PHE A 19 -2.52 -5.51 0.12
CA PHE A 19 -1.30 -4.80 -0.28
C PHE A 19 -0.16 -5.78 -0.51
N VAL A 20 0.23 -5.94 -1.77
CA VAL A 20 1.42 -6.72 -2.14
C VAL A 20 2.64 -5.78 -2.17
N PRO A 21 3.69 -6.06 -1.36
CA PRO A 21 4.93 -5.31 -1.42
C PRO A 21 5.51 -5.29 -2.84
N ALA A 22 6.09 -4.16 -3.23
CA ALA A 22 6.78 -4.07 -4.50
C ALA A 22 8.16 -4.74 -4.38
N CYS A 23 8.22 -6.05 -4.62
CA CYS A 23 9.49 -6.79 -4.63
C CYS A 23 10.36 -6.36 -5.81
N CYS A 24 11.63 -6.09 -5.55
CA CYS A 24 12.61 -5.82 -6.58
C CYS A 24 12.92 -7.12 -7.32
N VAL A 25 12.80 -7.10 -8.65
CA VAL A 25 13.20 -8.21 -9.51
C VAL A 25 14.32 -7.80 -10.46
N ASP A 26 15.18 -8.75 -10.82
CA ASP A 26 16.17 -8.55 -11.87
C ASP A 26 15.51 -8.57 -13.28
N ARG A 27 16.33 -8.41 -14.33
CA ARG A 27 15.82 -8.43 -15.71
C ARG A 27 15.21 -9.76 -16.15
N ALA A 28 15.54 -10.85 -15.47
CA ALA A 28 15.01 -12.18 -15.72
C ALA A 28 13.76 -12.48 -14.86
N GLY A 29 13.38 -11.57 -13.97
CA GLY A 29 12.23 -11.71 -13.08
C GLY A 29 12.55 -12.39 -11.74
N ASN A 30 13.83 -12.63 -11.41
CA ASN A 30 14.21 -13.24 -10.14
C ASN A 30 14.20 -12.20 -9.02
N HIS A 31 13.77 -12.60 -7.83
CA HIS A 31 13.77 -11.72 -6.66
C HIS A 31 15.19 -11.30 -6.26
N ILE A 32 15.37 -10.01 -6.00
CA ILE A 32 16.62 -9.45 -5.50
C ILE A 32 16.57 -9.48 -3.97
N PHE A 33 17.63 -9.98 -3.34
CA PHE A 33 17.74 -10.07 -1.89
C PHE A 33 18.68 -9.00 -1.32
N ASP A 34 18.42 -8.57 -0.09
CA ASP A 34 19.30 -7.69 0.66
C ASP A 34 20.49 -8.46 1.29
N ALA A 35 21.41 -7.74 1.94
CA ALA A 35 22.58 -8.35 2.57
C ALA A 35 22.25 -9.31 3.74
N LYS A 36 21.00 -9.32 4.22
CA LYS A 36 20.52 -10.21 5.28
C LYS A 36 19.75 -11.41 4.70
N GLY A 37 19.60 -11.48 3.36
CA GLY A 37 18.87 -12.54 2.67
C GLY A 37 17.35 -12.34 2.62
N ASN A 38 16.84 -11.15 2.94
CA ASN A 38 15.41 -10.84 2.78
C ASN A 38 15.14 -10.31 1.38
N GLU A 39 13.94 -10.53 0.85
CA GLU A 39 13.52 -9.92 -0.41
C GLU A 39 13.60 -8.40 -0.30
N ARG A 40 14.29 -7.79 -1.25
CA ARG A 40 14.38 -6.35 -1.35
C ARG A 40 13.03 -5.83 -1.81
N VAL A 41 12.42 -4.97 -1.00
CA VAL A 41 11.15 -4.32 -1.30
C VAL A 41 11.36 -2.83 -1.47
N GLU A 42 10.64 -2.21 -2.40
CA GLU A 42 10.62 -0.76 -2.56
C GLU A 42 9.44 -0.11 -1.86
N LYS A 43 9.64 1.14 -1.41
CA LYS A 43 8.56 1.96 -0.88
C LYS A 43 7.63 2.36 -2.01
N ARG A 44 6.34 2.06 -1.86
CA ARG A 44 5.28 2.55 -2.75
C ARG A 44 4.51 3.67 -2.06
N VAL A 45 4.43 4.83 -2.72
CA VAL A 45 3.57 5.93 -2.26
C VAL A 45 2.16 5.69 -2.80
N ILE A 46 1.15 5.93 -1.96
CA ILE A 46 -0.25 5.73 -2.30
C ILE A 46 -1.03 7.03 -2.09
N ASN A 47 -2.02 7.29 -2.95
CA ASN A 47 -2.91 8.43 -2.81
C ASN A 47 -4.04 8.08 -1.81
N THR A 48 -3.81 8.36 -0.53
CA THR A 48 -4.80 8.06 0.51
C THR A 48 -6.07 8.90 0.39
N LYS A 49 -6.01 10.11 -0.18
CA LYS A 49 -7.20 10.93 -0.42
C LYS A 49 -8.15 10.25 -1.40
N GLU A 50 -7.61 9.74 -2.49
CA GLU A 50 -8.38 8.99 -3.49
C GLU A 50 -8.88 7.67 -2.90
N LEU A 51 -8.01 6.92 -2.21
CA LEU A 51 -8.38 5.66 -1.56
C LEU A 51 -9.58 5.82 -0.60
N LEU A 52 -9.55 6.87 0.22
CA LEU A 52 -10.58 7.12 1.22
C LEU A 52 -11.80 7.86 0.62
N GLY A 53 -11.67 8.42 -0.58
CA GLY A 53 -12.68 9.27 -1.21
C GLY A 53 -12.85 10.61 -0.49
N CYS A 54 -11.76 11.16 0.06
CA CYS A 54 -11.76 12.45 0.74
C CYS A 54 -12.21 13.55 -0.22
N LYS A 55 -13.23 14.31 0.20
CA LYS A 55 -13.63 15.53 -0.50
C LYS A 55 -12.69 16.66 -0.08
N ASN A 56 -12.15 17.40 -1.04
CA ASN A 56 -11.52 18.67 -0.70
C ASN A 56 -12.64 19.62 -0.25
N ILE A 57 -12.51 20.18 0.94
CA ILE A 57 -13.35 21.28 1.38
C ILE A 57 -12.72 22.53 0.73
N ALA A 58 -13.47 23.19 -0.15
CA ALA A 58 -13.07 24.43 -0.81
C ALA A 58 -13.21 25.63 0.13
#